data_AF-A0A967YL55-F1
#
_entry.id   AF-A0A967YL55-F1
#
_cell.length_a   1.000
_cell.length_b   1.000
_cell.length_c   1.000
_cell.angle_alpha   90.00
_cell.angle_beta   90.00
_cell.angle_gamma   90.00
#
_symmetry.space_group_name_H-M   'P 1'
#
loop_
_entity.id
_entity.type
_entity.pdbx_description
1 polymer ?
#
loop_
_entity_poly.entity_id
_entity_poly.type
_entity_poly.pdbx_seq_one_letter_code
_entity_poly.pdbx_strand_id
1 'polypeptide(L)'
;MEDYERLYEEFGIQPFKPLLPQISNPYMSMRRGVIFGHRDFERVLNAMKNHEEFAVMSGIKPTGEFHLGTLTTAREVIYFQQQGATAFYCIADVEAYEDNKIPFERSEKYAVGNVADLLALGFDPKRGCIYRQSKDDRVKDLAIIFGRNVTLATMKAIYGERHMGLYISALIQAGDILLPQLEDFGGPKPTVVPVGVDQDPHLRLTRDLASKFHRKYGFVLPSSTYHKLMKGLDGSPKMSKRDPMSYFTFQENPKSIAKKISNAFTGGRP
;
A
#
# COMPACT_ATOMS: atom_id res chain seq x y z
N MET A 1 -20.73 8.49 -11.79
CA MET A 1 -21.30 7.97 -10.53
C MET A 1 -21.49 6.46 -10.61
N GLU A 2 -21.93 5.94 -11.77
CA GLU A 2 -22.14 4.51 -12.05
C GLU A 2 -20.93 3.59 -11.79
N ASP A 3 -19.69 4.08 -11.90
CA ASP A 3 -18.49 3.26 -11.74
C ASP A 3 -18.18 2.87 -10.28
N TYR A 4 -18.65 3.64 -9.29
CA TYR A 4 -18.33 3.38 -7.87
C TYR A 4 -19.28 2.40 -7.19
N GLU A 5 -20.57 2.43 -7.54
CA GLU A 5 -21.54 1.47 -6.97
C GLU A 5 -21.19 0.04 -7.36
N ARG A 6 -20.77 -0.15 -8.61
CA ARG A 6 -20.24 -1.43 -9.08
C ARG A 6 -19.01 -1.88 -8.28
N LEU A 7 -18.08 -0.98 -7.99
CA LEU A 7 -16.92 -1.28 -7.15
C LEU A 7 -17.31 -1.64 -5.71
N TYR A 8 -18.34 -1.00 -5.15
CA TYR A 8 -18.84 -1.32 -3.81
C TYR A 8 -19.49 -2.70 -3.76
N GLU A 9 -20.34 -3.02 -4.74
CA GLU A 9 -21.05 -4.30 -4.80
C GLU A 9 -20.13 -5.47 -5.15
N GLU A 10 -19.25 -5.31 -6.14
CA GLU A 10 -18.39 -6.39 -6.64
C GLU A 10 -17.29 -6.77 -5.65
N PHE A 11 -16.74 -5.79 -4.94
CA PHE A 11 -15.65 -6.01 -3.99
C PHE A 11 -16.11 -5.99 -2.52
N GLY A 12 -17.36 -5.66 -2.22
CA GLY A 12 -17.84 -5.49 -0.84
C GLY A 12 -17.12 -4.36 -0.10
N ILE A 13 -16.76 -3.30 -0.82
CA ILE A 13 -16.12 -2.08 -0.29
C ILE A 13 -17.22 -1.12 0.17
N GLN A 14 -17.04 -0.48 1.31
CA GLN A 14 -17.98 0.51 1.83
C GLN A 14 -17.54 1.93 1.45
N PRO A 15 -18.47 2.88 1.23
CA PRO A 15 -18.12 4.26 0.93
C PRO A 15 -17.43 4.93 2.13
N PHE A 16 -16.37 5.70 1.92
CA PHE A 16 -15.64 6.40 3.00
C PHE A 16 -16.37 7.62 3.55
N LYS A 17 -17.19 8.26 2.70
CA LYS A 17 -17.86 9.54 3.01
C LYS A 17 -18.64 9.55 4.35
N PRO A 18 -19.38 8.50 4.75
CA PRO A 18 -20.09 8.46 6.03
C PRO A 18 -19.18 8.47 7.28
N LEU A 19 -17.92 8.05 7.16
CA LEU A 19 -16.95 8.07 8.27
C LEU A 19 -16.28 9.43 8.44
N LEU A 20 -16.27 10.26 7.39
CA LEU A 20 -15.54 11.53 7.37
C LEU A 20 -15.90 12.49 8.55
N PRO A 21 -17.17 12.68 8.93
CA PRO A 21 -17.54 13.57 10.04
C PRO A 21 -17.02 13.08 11.41
N GLN A 22 -16.62 11.83 11.51
CA GLN A 22 -16.15 11.20 12.74
C GLN A 22 -14.63 11.31 12.93
N ILE A 23 -13.92 11.85 11.94
CA ILE A 23 -12.47 12.02 11.95
C ILE A 23 -12.17 13.47 12.34
N SER A 24 -11.43 13.69 13.43
CA SER A 24 -11.15 15.02 13.98
C SER A 24 -10.30 15.90 13.04
N ASN A 25 -9.26 15.33 12.42
CA ASN A 25 -8.39 16.03 11.47
C ASN A 25 -8.29 15.25 10.15
N PRO A 26 -9.34 15.21 9.32
CA PRO A 26 -9.37 14.32 8.16
C PRO A 26 -8.32 14.71 7.12
N TYR A 27 -7.60 13.75 6.54
CA TYR A 27 -6.64 14.02 5.48
C TYR A 27 -7.30 14.65 4.25
N MET A 28 -6.55 15.47 3.49
CA MET A 28 -7.05 16.14 2.29
C MET A 28 -7.62 15.15 1.27
N SER A 29 -6.98 13.99 1.07
CA SER A 29 -7.47 12.97 0.14
C SER A 29 -8.79 12.33 0.59
N MET A 30 -9.07 12.30 1.89
CA MET A 30 -10.39 11.87 2.42
C MET A 30 -11.45 12.92 2.08
N ARG A 31 -11.18 14.19 2.38
CA ARG A 31 -12.12 15.30 2.13
C ARG A 31 -12.46 15.49 0.64
N ARG A 32 -11.48 15.27 -0.25
CA ARG A 32 -11.65 15.41 -1.71
C ARG A 32 -12.20 14.16 -2.39
N GLY A 33 -12.55 13.12 -1.64
CA GLY A 33 -13.05 11.85 -2.19
C GLY A 33 -12.02 11.16 -3.11
N VAL A 34 -10.73 11.40 -2.87
CA VAL A 34 -9.64 10.62 -3.49
C VAL A 34 -9.57 9.26 -2.82
N ILE A 35 -9.61 9.24 -1.48
CA ILE A 35 -9.97 8.05 -0.70
C ILE A 35 -11.49 7.95 -0.78
N PHE A 36 -11.99 6.97 -1.51
CA PHE A 36 -13.41 6.86 -1.85
C PHE A 36 -14.11 5.76 -1.07
N GLY A 37 -13.38 4.71 -0.67
CA GLY A 37 -13.95 3.57 0.05
C GLY A 37 -13.05 3.04 1.15
N HIS A 38 -13.58 2.11 1.93
CA HIS A 38 -12.86 1.36 2.96
C HIS A 38 -13.43 -0.05 3.14
N ARG A 39 -12.70 -0.85 3.91
CA ARG A 39 -13.18 -2.10 4.50
C ARG A 39 -12.79 -2.15 5.96
N ASP A 40 -13.77 -2.32 6.84
CA ASP A 40 -13.60 -2.42 8.29
C ASP A 40 -12.75 -1.29 8.92
N PHE A 41 -12.69 -0.11 8.30
CA PHE A 41 -11.89 1.02 8.78
C PHE A 41 -12.43 1.57 10.10
N GLU A 42 -13.68 1.28 10.45
CA GLU A 42 -14.30 1.57 11.72
C GLU A 42 -13.49 1.06 12.91
N ARG A 43 -12.81 -0.09 12.79
CA ARG A 43 -11.93 -0.59 13.87
C ARG A 43 -10.77 0.36 14.14
N VAL A 44 -10.16 0.86 13.08
CA VAL A 44 -9.03 1.80 13.16
C VAL A 44 -9.53 3.18 13.59
N LEU A 45 -10.69 3.62 13.08
CA LEU A 45 -11.33 4.85 13.49
C LEU A 45 -11.67 4.86 15.00
N ASN A 46 -12.17 3.74 15.53
CA ASN A 46 -12.45 3.60 16.96
C ASN A 46 -11.15 3.66 17.77
N ALA A 47 -10.10 2.95 17.34
CA ALA A 47 -8.79 3.02 17.99
C ALA A 47 -8.23 4.46 17.99
N MET A 48 -8.36 5.18 16.86
CA MET A 48 -7.97 6.59 16.75
C MET A 48 -8.73 7.49 17.73
N LYS A 49 -10.05 7.29 17.88
CA LYS A 49 -10.89 8.09 18.80
C LYS A 49 -10.60 7.82 20.27
N ASN A 50 -10.34 6.56 20.60
CA ASN A 50 -10.11 6.11 21.97
C ASN A 50 -8.65 6.23 22.40
N HIS A 51 -7.76 6.69 21.52
CA HIS A 51 -6.31 6.72 21.73
C HIS A 51 -5.73 5.32 22.07
N GLU A 52 -6.29 4.29 21.45
CA GLU A 52 -5.79 2.91 21.53
C GLU A 52 -4.68 2.68 20.50
N GLU A 53 -3.89 1.63 20.69
CA GLU A 53 -2.85 1.28 19.73
C GLU A 53 -3.43 0.78 18.40
N PHE A 54 -2.89 1.28 17.30
CA PHE A 54 -3.17 0.79 15.95
C PHE A 54 -1.94 0.97 15.06
N ALA A 55 -1.97 0.31 13.90
CA ALA A 55 -0.88 0.37 12.93
C ALA A 55 -1.38 0.79 11.55
N VAL A 56 -0.46 1.33 10.77
CA VAL A 56 -0.61 1.48 9.32
C VAL A 56 0.50 0.70 8.64
N MET A 57 0.16 -0.04 7.59
CA MET A 57 1.14 -0.80 6.82
C MET A 57 1.04 -0.47 5.34
N SER A 58 2.19 -0.20 4.73
CA SER A 58 2.34 -0.13 3.28
C SER A 58 3.75 -0.51 2.87
N GLY A 59 4.05 -0.42 1.58
CA GLY A 59 5.37 -0.70 1.06
C GLY A 59 5.61 -0.07 -0.29
N ILE A 60 6.86 -0.11 -0.72
CA ILE A 60 7.29 0.31 -2.04
C ILE A 60 8.10 -0.78 -2.70
N LYS A 61 7.81 -1.04 -3.97
CA LYS A 61 8.65 -1.88 -4.82
C LYS A 61 9.82 -1.04 -5.38
N PRO A 62 11.07 -1.32 -4.99
CA PRO A 62 12.26 -0.53 -5.35
C PRO A 62 12.68 -0.76 -6.82
N THR A 63 11.90 -0.21 -7.75
CA THR A 63 12.08 -0.37 -9.22
C THR A 63 12.52 0.90 -9.93
N GLY A 64 12.70 1.99 -9.20
CA GLY A 64 13.08 3.29 -9.75
C GLY A 64 12.89 4.41 -8.74
N GLU A 65 13.04 5.62 -9.24
CA GLU A 65 12.86 6.84 -8.44
C GLU A 65 11.43 7.00 -7.93
N PHE A 66 11.31 7.72 -6.81
CA PHE A 66 10.04 8.06 -6.19
C PHE A 66 9.27 9.02 -7.09
N HIS A 67 7.96 8.78 -7.25
CA HIS A 67 7.11 9.53 -8.17
C HIS A 67 5.76 9.87 -7.55
N LEU A 68 4.91 10.59 -8.28
CA LEU A 68 3.62 11.05 -7.77
C LEU A 68 2.66 9.92 -7.34
N GLY A 69 2.66 8.79 -8.08
CA GLY A 69 1.94 7.58 -7.64
C GLY A 69 2.33 7.11 -6.23
N THR A 70 3.62 6.96 -5.93
CA THR A 70 4.11 6.51 -4.61
C THR A 70 3.86 7.55 -3.52
N LEU A 71 3.82 8.84 -3.87
CA LEU A 71 3.50 9.94 -2.96
C LEU A 71 2.11 9.79 -2.32
N THR A 72 1.12 9.29 -3.06
CA THR A 72 -0.27 9.21 -2.58
C THR A 72 -0.36 8.31 -1.37
N THR A 73 0.16 7.09 -1.50
CA THR A 73 0.20 6.08 -0.45
C THR A 73 1.12 6.50 0.70
N ALA A 74 2.32 7.04 0.39
CA ALA A 74 3.25 7.49 1.42
C ALA A 74 2.68 8.59 2.31
N ARG A 75 1.98 9.58 1.73
CA ARG A 75 1.31 10.64 2.52
C ARG A 75 0.17 10.10 3.38
N GLU A 76 -0.52 9.06 2.92
CA GLU A 76 -1.57 8.42 3.71
C GLU A 76 -0.98 7.66 4.91
N VAL A 77 0.15 6.95 4.72
CA VAL A 77 0.91 6.35 5.82
C VAL A 77 1.36 7.40 6.84
N ILE A 78 1.97 8.49 6.37
CA ILE A 78 2.44 9.60 7.23
C ILE A 78 1.26 10.23 7.97
N TYR A 79 0.12 10.41 7.32
CA TYR A 79 -1.09 10.89 7.97
C TYR A 79 -1.51 9.98 9.15
N PHE A 80 -1.61 8.67 8.93
CA PHE A 80 -1.96 7.74 10.01
C PHE A 80 -0.92 7.73 11.13
N GLN A 81 0.37 7.84 10.80
CA GLN A 81 1.43 7.99 11.79
C GLN A 81 1.23 9.24 12.67
N GLN A 82 0.88 10.37 12.06
CA GLN A 82 0.55 11.61 12.78
C GLN A 82 -0.72 11.47 13.63
N GLN A 83 -1.65 10.59 13.26
CA GLN A 83 -2.85 10.26 14.04
C GLN A 83 -2.59 9.27 15.18
N GLY A 84 -1.34 8.81 15.37
CA GLY A 84 -0.98 7.93 16.48
C GLY A 84 -0.53 6.53 16.07
N ALA A 85 -0.66 6.16 14.79
CA ALA A 85 -0.32 4.82 14.34
C ALA A 85 1.17 4.51 14.50
N THR A 86 1.50 3.26 14.80
CA THR A 86 2.83 2.73 14.47
C THR A 86 2.89 2.47 12.97
N ALA A 87 3.79 3.12 12.26
CA ALA A 87 3.86 3.03 10.80
C ALA A 87 4.86 1.97 10.34
N PHE A 88 4.42 1.05 9.50
CA PHE A 88 5.27 0.04 8.88
C PHE A 88 5.39 0.34 7.40
N TYR A 89 6.62 0.28 6.89
CA TYR A 89 6.92 0.57 5.50
C TYR A 89 7.96 -0.43 4.96
N CYS A 90 7.49 -1.43 4.20
CA CYS A 90 8.40 -2.42 3.62
C CYS A 90 9.03 -1.94 2.30
N ILE A 91 10.27 -2.35 2.08
CA ILE A 91 10.94 -2.32 0.80
C ILE A 91 10.77 -3.71 0.18
N ALA A 92 9.92 -3.79 -0.85
CA ALA A 92 9.55 -5.04 -1.50
C ALA A 92 10.61 -5.52 -2.52
N ASP A 93 11.84 -5.70 -2.04
CA ASP A 93 12.99 -6.06 -2.89
C ASP A 93 12.93 -7.50 -3.42
N VAL A 94 12.25 -8.41 -2.73
CA VAL A 94 11.97 -9.77 -3.23
C VAL A 94 11.00 -9.72 -4.41
N GLU A 95 9.93 -8.92 -4.33
CA GLU A 95 9.03 -8.72 -5.47
C GLU A 95 9.75 -8.06 -6.65
N ALA A 96 10.59 -7.05 -6.40
CA ALA A 96 11.39 -6.41 -7.46
C ALA A 96 12.35 -7.38 -8.17
N TYR A 97 12.93 -8.31 -7.40
CA TYR A 97 13.78 -9.36 -7.96
C TYR A 97 12.98 -10.32 -8.85
N GLU A 98 11.82 -10.79 -8.38
CA GLU A 98 11.02 -11.79 -9.09
C GLU A 98 10.23 -11.23 -10.28
N ASP A 99 9.64 -10.04 -10.15
CA ASP A 99 8.82 -9.41 -11.19
C ASP A 99 9.68 -8.67 -12.24
N ASN A 100 10.68 -7.91 -11.77
CA ASN A 100 11.43 -6.98 -12.61
C ASN A 100 12.87 -7.42 -12.89
N LYS A 101 13.30 -8.58 -12.36
CA LYS A 101 14.66 -9.11 -12.52
C LYS A 101 15.73 -8.12 -12.06
N ILE A 102 15.41 -7.32 -11.04
CA ILE A 102 16.34 -6.34 -10.47
C ILE A 102 17.16 -7.03 -9.39
N PRO A 103 18.51 -7.14 -9.54
CA PRO A 103 19.36 -7.72 -8.50
C PRO A 103 19.26 -6.94 -7.18
N PHE A 104 19.44 -7.63 -6.05
CA PHE A 104 19.30 -7.02 -4.72
C PHE A 104 20.23 -5.80 -4.51
N GLU A 105 21.42 -5.82 -5.08
CA GLU A 105 22.40 -4.73 -5.00
C GLU A 105 21.92 -3.47 -5.74
N ARG A 106 21.18 -3.67 -6.85
CA ARG A 106 20.58 -2.56 -7.60
C ARG A 106 19.31 -2.07 -6.92
N SER A 107 18.49 -3.00 -6.43
CA SER A 107 17.29 -2.72 -5.64
C SER A 107 17.61 -1.86 -4.41
N GLU A 108 18.73 -2.14 -3.74
CA GLU A 108 19.20 -1.38 -2.59
C GLU A 108 19.45 0.10 -2.91
N LYS A 109 19.99 0.43 -4.09
CA LYS A 109 20.19 1.82 -4.50
C LYS A 109 18.87 2.57 -4.65
N TYR A 110 17.85 1.92 -5.22
CA TYR A 110 16.51 2.51 -5.31
C TYR A 110 15.85 2.62 -3.93
N ALA A 111 16.01 1.61 -3.08
CA ALA A 111 15.49 1.60 -1.72
C ALA A 111 16.01 2.78 -0.90
N VAL A 112 17.32 3.06 -0.93
CA VAL A 112 17.92 4.20 -0.22
C VAL A 112 17.28 5.52 -0.66
N GLY A 113 17.16 5.75 -1.96
CA GLY A 113 16.49 6.95 -2.49
C GLY A 113 15.03 7.05 -2.06
N ASN A 114 14.28 5.95 -2.18
CA ASN A 114 12.86 5.90 -1.79
C ASN A 114 12.65 6.15 -0.29
N VAL A 115 13.52 5.61 0.58
CA VAL A 115 13.49 5.89 2.03
C VAL A 115 13.84 7.33 2.32
N ALA A 116 14.85 7.90 1.65
CA ALA A 116 15.20 9.32 1.80
C ALA A 116 14.02 10.23 1.42
N ASP A 117 13.34 9.95 0.31
CA ASP A 117 12.15 10.69 -0.13
C ASP A 117 11.00 10.54 0.90
N LEU A 118 10.77 9.33 1.43
CA LEU A 118 9.76 9.08 2.47
C LEU A 118 10.04 9.90 3.76
N LEU A 119 11.30 9.91 4.21
CA LEU A 119 11.72 10.70 5.37
C LEU A 119 11.57 12.21 5.10
N ALA A 120 11.94 12.68 3.91
CA ALA A 120 11.76 14.07 3.50
C ALA A 120 10.29 14.51 3.46
N LEU A 121 9.36 13.58 3.20
CA LEU A 121 7.91 13.83 3.26
C LEU A 121 7.36 13.92 4.68
N GLY A 122 8.15 13.59 5.70
CA GLY A 122 7.79 13.72 7.11
C GLY A 122 7.43 12.40 7.81
N PHE A 123 7.84 11.25 7.28
CA PHE A 123 7.79 9.99 8.03
C PHE A 123 8.73 10.06 9.24
N ASP A 124 8.22 9.75 10.43
CA ASP A 124 9.02 9.72 11.65
C ASP A 124 9.64 8.32 11.88
N PRO A 125 10.97 8.15 11.74
CA PRO A 125 11.61 6.86 11.93
C PRO A 125 11.60 6.41 13.40
N LYS A 126 11.34 7.29 14.38
CA LYS A 126 11.24 6.91 15.79
C LYS A 126 9.92 6.21 16.13
N ARG A 127 8.90 6.42 15.30
CA ARG A 127 7.55 5.86 15.44
C ARG A 127 7.16 5.02 14.23
N GLY A 128 8.16 4.41 13.59
CA GLY A 128 7.93 3.57 12.43
C GLY A 128 8.99 2.48 12.26
N CYS A 129 8.62 1.45 11.54
CA CYS A 129 9.47 0.31 11.19
C CYS A 129 9.65 0.29 9.66
N ILE A 130 10.87 0.55 9.20
CA ILE A 130 11.25 0.43 7.79
C ILE A 130 12.17 -0.78 7.67
N TYR A 131 11.85 -1.71 6.77
CA TYR A 131 12.61 -2.95 6.60
C TYR A 131 12.61 -3.41 5.15
N ARG A 132 13.53 -4.32 4.81
CA ARG A 132 13.63 -4.95 3.49
C ARG A 132 13.16 -6.40 3.58
N GLN A 133 12.27 -6.82 2.67
CA GLN A 133 11.74 -8.19 2.66
C GLN A 133 12.85 -9.26 2.63
N SER A 134 13.91 -9.06 1.84
CA SER A 134 15.00 -10.03 1.74
C SER A 134 15.81 -10.19 3.05
N LYS A 135 15.78 -9.19 3.92
CA LYS A 135 16.57 -9.11 5.17
C LYS A 135 15.73 -9.29 6.43
N ASP A 136 14.41 -9.41 6.32
CA ASP A 136 13.52 -9.60 7.45
C ASP A 136 13.00 -11.03 7.49
N ASP A 137 13.49 -11.82 8.44
CA ASP A 137 13.13 -13.24 8.55
C ASP A 137 11.66 -13.42 8.96
N ARG A 138 11.06 -12.47 9.69
CA ARG A 138 9.68 -12.59 10.18
C ARG A 138 8.67 -12.71 9.05
N VAL A 139 8.82 -11.88 8.01
CA VAL A 139 7.90 -11.91 6.86
C VAL A 139 8.13 -13.14 5.96
N LYS A 140 9.37 -13.64 5.91
CA LYS A 140 9.69 -14.90 5.20
C LYS A 140 9.15 -16.12 5.95
N ASP A 141 9.26 -16.13 7.27
CA ASP A 141 8.72 -17.19 8.12
C ASP A 141 7.19 -17.22 8.07
N LEU A 142 6.54 -16.05 8.13
CA LEU A 142 5.10 -15.94 7.91
C LEU A 142 4.70 -16.46 6.52
N ALA A 143 5.44 -16.13 5.47
CA ALA A 143 5.15 -16.64 4.12
C ALA A 143 5.20 -18.18 4.04
N ILE A 144 6.20 -18.81 4.68
CA ILE A 144 6.31 -20.28 4.77
C ILE A 144 5.08 -20.86 5.48
N ILE A 145 4.68 -20.26 6.59
CA ILE A 145 3.53 -20.71 7.38
C ILE A 145 2.22 -20.55 6.59
N PHE A 146 2.03 -19.40 5.95
CA PHE A 146 0.85 -19.09 5.13
C PHE A 146 0.73 -20.01 3.94
N GLY A 147 1.84 -20.38 3.31
CA GLY A 147 1.88 -21.31 2.18
C GLY A 147 1.14 -22.62 2.42
N ARG A 148 1.06 -23.12 3.67
CA ARG A 148 0.32 -24.34 4.02
C ARG A 148 -1.19 -24.23 3.79
N ASN A 149 -1.74 -23.01 3.77
CA ASN A 149 -3.18 -22.74 3.70
C ASN A 149 -3.63 -22.06 2.40
N VAL A 150 -2.73 -21.95 1.42
CA VAL A 150 -3.00 -21.32 0.13
C VAL A 150 -2.75 -22.35 -0.96
N THR A 151 -3.76 -22.56 -1.82
CA THR A 151 -3.64 -23.49 -2.94
C THR A 151 -3.07 -22.79 -4.17
N LEU A 152 -2.45 -23.55 -5.09
CA LEU A 152 -2.02 -23.02 -6.38
C LEU A 152 -3.21 -22.46 -7.18
N ALA A 153 -4.39 -23.06 -7.08
CA ALA A 153 -5.60 -22.57 -7.74
C ALA A 153 -5.99 -21.18 -7.23
N THR A 154 -5.91 -20.95 -5.91
CA THR A 154 -6.13 -19.63 -5.30
C THR A 154 -5.12 -18.60 -5.82
N MET A 155 -3.83 -18.94 -5.88
CA MET A 155 -2.81 -18.04 -6.40
C MET A 155 -3.02 -17.70 -7.88
N LYS A 156 -3.36 -18.70 -8.70
CA LYS A 156 -3.69 -18.50 -10.12
C LYS A 156 -4.94 -17.65 -10.32
N ALA A 157 -5.95 -17.79 -9.46
CA ALA A 157 -7.16 -16.96 -9.53
C ALA A 157 -6.87 -15.47 -9.24
N ILE A 158 -5.94 -15.18 -8.34
CA ILE A 158 -5.63 -13.80 -7.93
C ILE A 158 -4.60 -13.14 -8.86
N TYR A 159 -3.51 -13.84 -9.18
CA TYR A 159 -2.36 -13.26 -9.90
C TYR A 159 -2.21 -13.75 -11.33
N GLY A 160 -3.05 -14.69 -11.77
CA GLY A 160 -2.85 -15.44 -13.00
C GLY A 160 -1.71 -16.46 -12.89
N GLU A 161 -1.40 -17.12 -14.02
CA GLU A 161 -0.27 -18.04 -14.10
C GLU A 161 1.06 -17.27 -14.07
N ARG A 162 1.92 -17.61 -13.11
CA ARG A 162 3.23 -16.99 -12.84
C ARG A 162 4.21 -18.06 -12.36
N HIS A 163 5.50 -17.73 -12.36
CA HIS A 163 6.52 -18.59 -11.77
C HIS A 163 6.47 -18.53 -10.23
N MET A 164 7.02 -19.55 -9.58
CA MET A 164 6.89 -19.76 -8.13
C MET A 164 7.39 -18.57 -7.28
N GLY A 165 8.44 -17.88 -7.73
CA GLY A 165 8.99 -16.74 -7.00
C GLY A 165 7.98 -15.60 -6.80
N LEU A 166 7.14 -15.32 -7.80
CA LEU A 166 6.07 -14.32 -7.66
C LEU A 166 5.00 -14.76 -6.64
N TYR A 167 4.65 -16.05 -6.62
CA TYR A 167 3.73 -16.57 -5.62
C TYR A 167 4.32 -16.51 -4.20
N ILE A 168 5.62 -16.76 -4.05
CA ILE A 168 6.33 -16.59 -2.77
C ILE A 168 6.32 -15.12 -2.36
N SER A 169 6.60 -14.18 -3.28
CA SER A 169 6.57 -12.75 -2.99
C SER A 169 5.19 -12.27 -2.51
N ALA A 170 4.11 -12.81 -3.08
CA ALA A 170 2.76 -12.52 -2.63
C ALA A 170 2.47 -13.07 -1.21
N LEU A 171 3.03 -14.23 -0.82
CA LEU A 171 2.92 -14.71 0.55
C LEU A 171 3.74 -13.85 1.54
N ILE A 172 4.90 -13.33 1.10
CA ILE A 172 5.69 -12.37 1.88
C ILE A 172 4.91 -11.06 2.06
N GLN A 173 4.21 -10.57 1.04
CA GLN A 173 3.34 -9.39 1.15
C GLN A 173 2.16 -9.60 2.12
N ALA A 174 1.60 -10.80 2.20
CA ALA A 174 0.62 -11.12 3.24
C ALA A 174 1.27 -11.09 4.64
N GLY A 175 2.52 -11.56 4.74
CA GLY A 175 3.36 -11.44 5.94
C GLY A 175 3.58 -9.97 6.34
N ASP A 176 3.91 -9.12 5.37
CA ASP A 176 4.08 -7.68 5.56
C ASP A 176 2.85 -7.03 6.20
N ILE A 177 1.65 -7.32 5.67
CA ILE A 177 0.38 -6.76 6.16
C ILE A 177 0.07 -7.21 7.60
N LEU A 178 0.43 -8.45 7.97
CA LEU A 178 0.15 -9.03 9.28
C LEU A 178 1.29 -8.83 10.29
N LEU A 179 2.47 -8.42 9.84
CA LEU A 179 3.64 -8.14 10.67
C LEU A 179 3.34 -7.19 11.85
N PRO A 180 2.59 -6.07 11.67
CA PRO A 180 2.31 -5.15 12.78
C PRO A 180 1.51 -5.76 13.94
N GLN A 181 0.91 -6.94 13.72
CA GLN A 181 0.07 -7.62 14.70
C GLN A 181 0.81 -8.70 15.48
N LEU A 182 2.10 -8.93 15.20
CA LEU A 182 2.89 -9.84 16.01
C LEU A 182 3.19 -9.24 17.40
N GLU A 183 3.40 -10.12 18.38
CA GLU A 183 3.75 -9.73 19.77
C GLU A 183 5.01 -8.87 19.83
N ASP A 184 5.99 -9.12 18.95
CA ASP A 184 7.22 -8.32 18.80
C ASP A 184 6.96 -6.83 18.57
N PHE A 185 5.76 -6.49 18.07
CA PHE A 185 5.33 -5.12 17.79
C PHE A 185 4.18 -4.66 18.69
N GLY A 186 3.94 -5.36 19.81
CA GLY A 186 2.85 -5.07 20.74
C GLY A 186 1.47 -5.39 20.17
N GLY A 187 1.39 -6.34 19.23
CA GLY A 187 0.13 -6.82 18.67
C GLY A 187 -0.58 -7.86 19.55
N PRO A 188 -1.78 -8.30 19.15
CA PRO A 188 -2.49 -7.90 17.93
C PRO A 188 -3.15 -6.51 18.06
N LYS A 189 -3.10 -5.71 17.00
CA LYS A 189 -3.72 -4.38 16.94
C LYS A 189 -4.37 -4.11 15.60
N PRO A 190 -5.43 -3.27 15.53
CA PRO A 190 -6.04 -2.88 14.27
C PRO A 190 -4.98 -2.31 13.30
N THR A 191 -4.95 -2.83 12.08
CA THR A 191 -3.97 -2.42 11.06
C THR A 191 -4.70 -1.94 9.82
N VAL A 192 -4.46 -0.70 9.39
CA VAL A 192 -4.98 -0.16 8.12
C VAL A 192 -3.93 -0.30 7.01
N VAL A 193 -4.37 -0.76 5.84
CA VAL A 193 -3.56 -0.86 4.62
C VAL A 193 -4.12 0.09 3.55
N PRO A 194 -3.45 1.21 3.27
CA PRO A 194 -3.81 2.10 2.18
C PRO A 194 -3.49 1.49 0.82
N VAL A 195 -4.48 1.30 -0.04
CA VAL A 195 -4.31 0.62 -1.33
C VAL A 195 -5.12 1.23 -2.47
N GLY A 196 -4.70 0.94 -3.70
CA GLY A 196 -5.56 1.04 -4.87
C GLY A 196 -6.55 -0.13 -4.92
N VAL A 197 -7.68 0.05 -5.61
CA VAL A 197 -8.70 -1.00 -5.74
C VAL A 197 -8.18 -2.26 -6.44
N ASP A 198 -7.15 -2.12 -7.29
CA ASP A 198 -6.46 -3.22 -7.97
C ASP A 198 -5.76 -4.20 -7.01
N GLN A 199 -5.52 -3.80 -5.76
CA GLN A 199 -4.86 -4.63 -4.74
C GLN A 199 -5.85 -5.34 -3.81
N ASP A 200 -7.16 -5.10 -3.95
CA ASP A 200 -8.18 -5.73 -3.09
C ASP A 200 -8.13 -7.27 -3.11
N PRO A 201 -7.93 -7.95 -4.27
CA PRO A 201 -7.83 -9.41 -4.28
C PRO A 201 -6.72 -9.97 -3.37
N HIS A 202 -5.56 -9.31 -3.32
CA HIS A 202 -4.46 -9.68 -2.42
C HIS A 202 -4.81 -9.43 -0.95
N LEU A 203 -5.47 -8.32 -0.66
CA LEU A 203 -5.91 -8.01 0.70
C LEU A 203 -6.96 -9.01 1.21
N ARG A 204 -7.87 -9.48 0.34
CA ARG A 204 -8.83 -10.55 0.66
C ARG A 204 -8.13 -11.86 1.01
N LEU A 205 -7.13 -12.28 0.23
CA LEU A 205 -6.29 -13.43 0.57
C LEU A 205 -5.64 -13.27 1.94
N THR A 206 -5.11 -12.08 2.23
CA THR A 206 -4.47 -11.78 3.51
C THR A 206 -5.45 -11.82 4.67
N ARG A 207 -6.69 -11.37 4.47
CA ARG A 207 -7.78 -11.49 5.45
C ARG A 207 -8.18 -12.95 5.71
N ASP A 208 -8.24 -13.77 4.66
CA ASP A 208 -8.50 -15.21 4.82
C ASP A 208 -7.38 -15.89 5.63
N LEU A 209 -6.12 -15.50 5.37
CA LEU A 209 -4.97 -15.95 6.16
C LEU A 209 -5.06 -15.48 7.62
N ALA A 210 -5.37 -14.21 7.86
CA ALA A 210 -5.55 -13.68 9.22
C ALA A 210 -6.62 -14.48 9.99
N SER A 211 -7.76 -14.77 9.37
CA SER A 211 -8.84 -15.59 9.95
C SER A 211 -8.37 -17.01 10.27
N LYS A 212 -7.71 -17.69 9.33
CA LYS A 212 -7.20 -19.06 9.52
C LYS A 212 -6.17 -19.15 10.64
N PHE A 213 -5.33 -18.13 10.78
CA PHE A 213 -4.23 -18.09 11.75
C PHE A 213 -4.59 -17.33 13.04
N HIS A 214 -5.84 -16.89 13.19
CA HIS A 214 -6.32 -16.17 14.37
C HIS A 214 -6.05 -16.91 15.68
N ARG A 215 -6.31 -18.24 15.73
CA ARG A 215 -6.07 -19.04 16.94
C ARG A 215 -4.60 -19.11 17.36
N LYS A 216 -3.67 -18.98 16.41
CA LYS A 216 -2.23 -19.10 16.66
C LYS A 216 -1.58 -17.76 17.01
N TYR A 217 -1.97 -16.69 16.33
CA TYR A 217 -1.31 -15.38 16.44
C TYR A 217 -2.22 -14.25 16.95
N GLY A 218 -3.50 -14.53 17.20
CA GLY A 218 -4.47 -13.49 17.58
C GLY A 218 -4.80 -12.51 16.45
N PHE A 219 -4.45 -12.81 15.20
CA PHE A 219 -4.62 -11.88 14.08
C PHE A 219 -6.04 -11.32 13.98
N VAL A 220 -6.13 -10.01 13.86
CA VAL A 220 -7.31 -9.23 13.51
C VAL A 220 -7.31 -9.02 12.00
N LEU A 221 -8.48 -9.12 11.38
CA LEU A 221 -8.64 -8.87 9.95
C LEU A 221 -8.14 -7.45 9.60
N PRO A 222 -7.16 -7.30 8.70
CA PRO A 222 -6.65 -5.99 8.32
C PRO A 222 -7.76 -5.14 7.69
N SER A 223 -7.81 -3.89 8.10
CA SER A 223 -8.67 -2.85 7.53
C SER A 223 -7.98 -2.23 6.31
N SER A 224 -8.75 -1.62 5.42
CA SER A 224 -8.18 -0.90 4.27
C SER A 224 -8.92 0.37 3.95
N THR A 225 -8.17 1.29 3.34
CA THR A 225 -8.69 2.46 2.66
C THR A 225 -8.35 2.34 1.17
N TYR A 226 -9.30 2.74 0.32
CA TYR A 226 -9.17 2.64 -1.13
C TYR A 226 -9.08 4.03 -1.74
N HIS A 227 -7.95 4.32 -2.41
CA HIS A 227 -7.74 5.58 -3.10
C HIS A 227 -7.72 5.43 -4.61
N LYS A 228 -8.11 6.51 -5.30
CA LYS A 228 -8.01 6.61 -6.75
C LYS A 228 -6.54 6.67 -7.16
N LEU A 229 -6.20 5.93 -8.21
CA LEU A 229 -4.89 6.04 -8.84
C LEU A 229 -4.76 7.40 -9.53
N MET A 230 -3.57 8.00 -9.43
CA MET A 230 -3.27 9.20 -10.21
C MET A 230 -3.16 8.83 -11.69
N LYS A 231 -3.94 9.53 -12.52
CA LYS A 231 -3.86 9.43 -13.99
C LYS A 231 -2.48 9.87 -14.48
N GLY A 232 -2.05 9.29 -15.60
CA GLY A 232 -0.86 9.77 -16.29
C GLY A 232 -1.09 11.17 -16.87
N LEU A 233 0.00 11.93 -17.00
CA LEU A 233 -0.04 13.25 -17.63
C LEU A 233 -0.46 13.18 -19.11
N ASP A 234 -0.24 12.03 -19.74
CA ASP A 234 -0.71 11.70 -21.09
C ASP A 234 -2.22 11.42 -21.18
N GLY A 235 -2.95 11.45 -20.06
CA GLY A 235 -4.37 11.13 -19.98
C GLY A 235 -4.67 9.65 -19.74
N SER A 236 -3.64 8.80 -19.66
CA SER A 236 -3.80 7.38 -19.35
C SER A 236 -4.42 7.16 -17.96
N PRO A 237 -5.14 6.04 -17.73
CA PRO A 237 -5.77 5.77 -16.44
C PRO A 237 -4.81 5.69 -15.25
N LYS A 238 -3.52 5.39 -15.50
CA LYS A 238 -2.48 5.20 -14.48
C LYS A 238 -1.12 5.63 -15.00
N MET A 239 -0.36 6.34 -14.16
CA MET A 239 1.06 6.65 -14.45
C MET A 239 1.87 5.38 -14.74
N SER A 240 2.71 5.43 -15.77
CA SER A 240 3.50 4.30 -16.23
C SER A 240 4.98 4.65 -16.31
N LYS A 241 5.83 3.88 -15.62
CA LYS A 241 7.29 4.02 -15.73
C LYS A 241 7.81 3.81 -17.16
N ARG A 242 7.03 3.15 -18.03
CA ARG A 242 7.40 2.88 -19.42
C ARG A 242 7.19 4.09 -20.34
N ASP A 243 6.35 5.04 -19.96
CA ASP A 243 6.18 6.30 -20.68
C ASP A 243 6.70 7.47 -19.83
N PRO A 244 7.91 7.98 -20.11
CA PRO A 244 8.50 9.10 -19.38
C PRO A 244 7.67 10.38 -19.39
N MET A 245 6.77 10.56 -20.36
CA MET A 245 5.89 11.73 -20.41
C MET A 245 4.66 11.59 -19.51
N SER A 246 4.30 10.37 -19.10
CA SER A 246 3.13 10.11 -18.26
C SER A 246 3.32 10.50 -16.78
N TYR A 247 4.55 10.76 -16.33
CA TYR A 247 4.87 11.09 -14.92
C TYR A 247 6.16 11.91 -14.78
N PHE A 248 6.40 12.46 -13.59
CA PHE A 248 7.69 13.01 -13.19
C PHE A 248 8.12 12.52 -11.81
N THR A 249 9.42 12.57 -11.54
CA THR A 249 10.03 12.15 -10.27
C THR A 249 10.41 13.35 -9.42
N PHE A 250 10.71 13.11 -8.16
CA PHE A 250 11.07 14.18 -7.20
C PHE A 250 12.47 14.73 -7.42
N GLN A 251 13.31 14.00 -8.15
CA GLN A 251 14.69 14.38 -8.48
C GLN A 251 14.80 15.04 -9.86
N GLU A 252 13.69 15.18 -10.58
CA GLU A 252 13.67 15.73 -11.93
C GLU A 252 13.81 17.26 -11.92
N ASN A 253 14.59 17.81 -12.87
CA ASN A 253 14.79 19.26 -12.99
C ASN A 253 13.46 20.00 -13.22
N PRO A 254 13.19 21.12 -12.52
CA PRO A 254 12.00 21.96 -12.72
C PRO A 254 11.67 22.29 -14.19
N LYS A 255 12.66 22.50 -15.06
CA LYS A 255 12.45 22.74 -16.50
C LYS A 255 11.82 21.54 -17.21
N SER A 256 12.24 20.33 -16.86
CA SER A 256 11.68 19.10 -17.43
C SER A 256 10.28 18.85 -16.90
N ILE A 257 10.04 19.07 -15.61
CA ILE A 257 8.71 19.02 -14.99
C ILE A 257 7.76 20.02 -15.68
N ALA A 258 8.19 21.27 -15.86
CA ALA A 258 7.41 22.29 -16.55
C ALA A 258 7.04 21.85 -17.97
N LYS A 259 8.01 21.30 -18.74
CA LYS A 259 7.75 20.76 -20.08
C LYS A 259 6.71 19.64 -20.05
N LYS A 260 6.81 18.69 -19.11
CA LYS A 260 5.84 17.59 -18.98
C LYS A 260 4.43 18.09 -18.65
N ILE A 261 4.32 19.04 -17.72
CA ILE A 261 3.04 19.65 -17.34
C ILE A 261 2.44 20.43 -18.52
N SER A 262 3.25 21.20 -19.26
CA SER A 262 2.78 21.94 -20.44
C SER A 262 2.25 21.03 -21.56
N ASN A 263 2.72 19.77 -21.63
CA ASN A 263 2.26 18.78 -22.59
C ASN A 263 1.18 17.84 -22.03
N ALA A 264 0.72 18.07 -20.80
CA ALA A 264 -0.26 17.19 -20.18
C ALA A 264 -1.60 17.26 -20.90
N PHE A 265 -2.29 16.12 -20.98
CA PHE A 265 -3.64 16.02 -21.49
C PHE A 265 -4.59 16.94 -20.71
N THR A 266 -5.31 17.79 -21.42
CA THR A 266 -6.25 18.74 -20.84
C THR A 266 -7.67 18.49 -21.35
N GLY A 267 -8.67 18.95 -20.60
CA GLY A 267 -10.07 18.96 -21.04
C GLY A 267 -10.42 20.14 -21.94
N GLY A 268 -9.42 20.76 -22.60
CA GLY A 268 -9.62 21.88 -23.51
C GLY A 268 -10.49 21.48 -24.70
N ARG A 269 -11.20 22.46 -25.27
CA ARG A 269 -11.93 22.30 -26.53
C ARG A 269 -11.03 22.72 -27.70
N PRO A 270 -11.29 22.24 -28.94
CA PRO A 270 -10.57 22.66 -30.14
C PRO A 270 -10.61 24.18 -30.36
#